data_AF-Q82FN5-F1
#
_entry.id   AF-Q82FN5-F1
#
_cell.length_a   1.000
_cell.length_b   1.000
_cell.length_c   1.000
_cell.angle_alpha   90.00
_cell.angle_beta   90.00
_cell.angle_gamma   90.00
#
_symmetry.space_group_name_H-M   'P 1'
#
loop_
_entity.id
_entity.type
_entity.pdbx_description
1 polymer ?
#
loop_
_entity_poly.entity_id
_entity_poly.type
_entity_poly.pdbx_seq_one_letter_code
_entity_poly.pdbx_strand_id
1 'polypeptide(L)'
;MLGCLTTWIGRKFDIPSLIHPGRRLYRRMVQTAGDQRAARDEAARQTLREQEAAADAEAAQDGTDGIADGVERPAAKVPASTNPEVSEGEHVSGFQFEEVASEMEQAANQYDPENAMEILAMVEGLPAALTSVANVMKILAERSDSEFPLEKEVADGFNDIFGALMSAVAVAEDMGPLFRQAHEQDIARHEDPRNGTEAEKGWNV
;
A
#
# COMPACT_ATOMS: atom_id res chain seq x y z
N MET A 1 32.31 25.55 26.46
CA MET A 1 33.20 25.71 27.65
C MET A 1 32.49 26.14 28.94
N LEU A 2 31.28 26.72 28.91
CA LEU A 2 30.54 27.18 30.10
C LEU A 2 30.22 26.07 31.14
N GLY A 3 29.98 24.83 30.68
CA GLY A 3 29.70 23.70 31.57
C GLY A 3 30.86 23.30 32.49
N CYS A 4 32.11 23.53 32.08
CA CYS A 4 33.30 23.18 32.86
C CYS A 4 33.52 24.17 34.02
N LEU A 5 33.33 25.46 33.77
CA LEU A 5 33.47 26.53 34.77
C LEU A 5 32.35 26.47 35.82
N THR A 6 31.10 26.30 35.38
CA THR A 6 29.93 26.22 36.27
C THR A 6 29.97 24.99 37.17
N THR A 7 30.38 23.84 36.63
CA THR A 7 30.50 22.60 37.41
C THR A 7 31.60 22.69 38.47
N TRP A 8 32.74 23.33 38.15
CA TRP A 8 33.83 23.52 39.12
C TRP A 8 33.41 24.44 40.28
N ILE A 9 32.74 25.55 39.97
CA ILE A 9 32.19 26.48 40.97
C ILE A 9 31.13 25.77 41.83
N GLY A 10 30.21 25.01 41.22
CA GLY A 10 29.17 24.27 41.92
C GLY A 10 29.72 23.22 42.90
N ARG A 11 30.82 22.54 42.56
CA ARG A 11 31.49 21.60 43.48
C ARG A 11 32.23 22.31 44.62
N LYS A 12 32.79 23.49 44.38
CA LYS A 12 33.57 24.24 45.37
C LYS A 12 32.70 24.86 46.48
N PHE A 13 31.48 25.29 46.12
CA PHE A 13 30.54 25.94 47.05
C PHE A 13 29.38 25.03 47.48
N ASP A 14 29.44 23.73 47.14
CA ASP A 14 28.38 22.75 47.40
C ASP A 14 26.98 23.21 46.94
N ILE A 15 26.91 23.71 45.71
CA ILE A 15 25.67 24.17 45.08
C ILE A 15 25.31 23.19 43.95
N PRO A 16 24.43 22.20 44.19
CA PRO A 16 24.15 21.14 43.23
C PRO A 16 23.55 21.65 41.92
N SER A 17 22.84 22.78 41.92
CA SER A 17 22.19 23.34 40.73
C SER A 17 23.17 23.80 39.65
N LEU A 18 24.41 24.11 40.01
CA LEU A 18 25.47 24.57 39.09
C LEU A 18 26.30 23.42 38.51
N ILE A 19 26.11 22.19 39.00
CA ILE A 19 26.84 21.01 38.58
C ILE A 19 26.15 20.40 37.34
N HIS A 20 26.83 20.43 36.19
CA HIS A 20 26.37 19.91 34.89
C HIS A 20 25.03 20.49 34.39
N PRO A 21 24.87 21.81 34.26
CA PRO A 21 23.59 22.45 33.89
C PRO A 21 23.08 21.98 32.52
N GLY A 22 23.97 21.83 31.54
CA GLY A 22 23.61 21.35 30.20
C GLY A 22 23.06 19.91 30.19
N ARG A 23 23.60 19.01 31.01
CA ARG A 23 23.14 17.61 31.08
C ARG A 23 21.76 17.51 31.75
N ARG A 24 21.47 18.39 32.71
CA ARG A 24 20.15 18.49 33.35
C ARG A 24 19.09 19.03 32.40
N LEU A 25 19.41 20.10 31.66
CA LEU A 25 18.52 20.65 30.65
C LEU A 25 18.23 19.63 29.54
N TYR A 26 19.27 18.98 29.01
CA TYR A 26 19.11 17.92 28.01
C TYR A 26 18.22 16.78 28.51
N ARG A 27 18.45 16.27 29.73
CA ARG A 27 17.59 15.23 30.32
C ARG A 27 16.13 15.68 30.41
N ARG A 28 15.88 16.92 30.83
CA ARG A 28 14.52 17.45 30.94
C ARG A 28 13.83 17.53 29.58
N MET A 29 14.54 17.99 28.54
CA MET A 29 14.00 18.06 27.17
C MET A 29 13.71 16.67 26.60
N VAL A 30 14.62 15.71 26.81
CA VAL A 30 14.43 14.32 26.36
C VAL A 30 13.27 13.65 27.10
N GLN A 31 13.12 13.88 28.41
CA GLN A 31 11.99 13.39 29.18
C GLN A 31 10.67 13.95 28.66
N THR A 32 10.57 15.27 28.47
CA THR A 32 9.34 15.89 27.93
C THR A 32 8.99 15.40 26.53
N ALA A 33 9.98 15.14 25.69
CA ALA A 33 9.75 14.58 24.35
C ALA A 33 9.28 13.12 24.43
N GLY A 34 9.81 12.34 25.37
CA GLY A 34 9.36 10.98 25.67
C GLY A 34 7.91 10.93 26.12
N ASP A 35 7.54 11.81 27.06
CA ASP A 35 6.16 11.91 27.58
C ASP A 35 5.17 12.31 26.47
N GLN A 36 5.54 13.26 25.61
CA GLN A 36 4.72 13.67 24.46
C GLN A 36 4.54 12.55 23.43
N ARG A 37 5.58 11.75 23.18
CA ARG A 37 5.48 10.59 22.30
C ARG A 37 4.57 9.52 22.90
N ALA A 38 4.75 9.20 24.19
CA ALA A 38 3.89 8.23 24.88
C ALA A 38 2.41 8.64 24.84
N ALA A 39 2.11 9.92 25.07
CA ALA A 39 0.75 10.45 25.00
C ALA A 39 0.15 10.35 23.58
N ARG A 40 0.94 10.65 22.54
CA ARG A 40 0.49 10.47 21.14
C ARG A 40 0.24 9.00 20.79
N ASP A 41 1.15 8.12 21.19
CA ASP A 41 1.02 6.68 20.94
C ASP A 41 -0.19 6.09 21.69
N GLU A 42 -0.48 6.59 22.89
CA GLU A 42 -1.68 6.20 23.64
C GLU A 42 -2.97 6.69 22.97
N ALA A 43 -3.01 7.95 22.52
CA ALA A 43 -4.14 8.51 21.77
C ALA A 43 -4.40 7.72 20.48
N ALA A 44 -3.36 7.39 19.72
CA ALA A 44 -3.48 6.59 18.51
C ALA A 44 -4.06 5.19 18.80
N ARG A 45 -3.63 4.54 19.89
CA ARG A 45 -4.19 3.25 20.32
C ARG A 45 -5.64 3.35 20.79
N GLN A 46 -6.06 4.48 21.35
CA GLN A 46 -7.46 4.71 21.72
C GLN A 46 -8.32 4.86 20.48
N THR A 47 -7.90 5.69 19.52
CA THR A 47 -8.59 5.86 18.23
C THR A 47 -8.71 4.54 17.46
N LEU A 48 -7.65 3.74 17.42
CA LEU A 48 -7.69 2.42 16.78
C LEU A 48 -8.74 1.50 17.43
N ARG A 49 -8.76 1.43 18.76
CA ARG A 49 -9.77 0.64 19.51
C ARG A 49 -11.20 1.11 19.26
N GLU A 50 -11.42 2.42 19.12
CA GLU A 50 -12.74 2.98 18.80
C GLU A 50 -13.17 2.62 17.37
N GLN A 51 -12.24 2.66 16.41
CA GLN A 51 -12.49 2.26 15.02
C GLN A 51 -12.78 0.76 14.91
N GLU A 52 -11.99 -0.08 15.58
CA GLU A 52 -12.22 -1.54 15.64
C GLU A 52 -13.60 -1.86 16.25
N ALA A 53 -13.97 -1.21 17.36
CA ALA A 53 -15.27 -1.40 17.98
C ALA A 53 -16.43 -0.93 17.08
N ALA A 54 -16.23 0.13 16.28
CA ALA A 54 -17.23 0.58 15.31
C ALA A 54 -17.39 -0.41 14.16
N ALA A 55 -16.27 -0.93 13.62
CA ALA A 55 -16.27 -1.93 12.56
C ALA A 55 -16.93 -3.25 13.01
N ASP A 56 -16.64 -3.72 14.22
CA ASP A 56 -17.27 -4.90 14.81
C ASP A 56 -18.80 -4.71 14.98
N ALA A 57 -19.23 -3.50 15.35
CA ALA A 57 -20.65 -3.17 15.50
C ALA A 57 -21.38 -3.07 14.14
N GLU A 58 -20.69 -2.65 13.09
CA GLU A 58 -21.20 -2.61 11.71
C GLU A 58 -21.34 -4.03 11.14
N ALA A 59 -20.31 -4.87 11.30
CA ALA A 59 -20.34 -6.27 10.89
C ALA A 59 -21.44 -7.08 11.61
N ALA A 60 -21.71 -6.78 12.88
CA ALA A 60 -22.79 -7.41 13.63
C ALA A 60 -24.20 -7.02 13.13
N GLN A 61 -24.36 -5.84 12.51
CA GLN A 61 -25.64 -5.40 11.93
C GLN A 61 -25.87 -6.05 10.56
N ASP A 62 -24.84 -6.12 9.72
CA ASP A 62 -24.91 -6.64 8.36
C ASP A 62 -25.19 -8.17 8.31
N GLY A 63 -24.76 -8.90 9.34
CA GLY A 63 -25.00 -10.35 9.45
C GLY A 63 -26.43 -10.76 9.85
N THR A 64 -27.36 -9.83 10.10
CA THR A 64 -28.72 -10.15 10.60
C THR A 64 -29.82 -10.09 9.55
N ASP A 65 -29.56 -9.49 8.39
CA ASP A 65 -30.53 -9.39 7.29
C ASP A 65 -30.14 -10.31 6.12
N GLY A 66 -30.63 -11.56 6.17
CA GLY A 66 -31.03 -12.23 4.92
C GLY A 66 -30.29 -13.47 4.43
N ILE A 67 -29.36 -14.07 5.18
CA ILE A 67 -28.82 -15.39 4.77
C ILE A 67 -29.76 -16.50 5.23
N ALA A 68 -30.61 -16.99 4.32
CA ALA A 68 -31.40 -18.19 4.56
C ALA A 68 -30.50 -19.43 4.65
N ASP A 69 -30.69 -20.25 5.70
CA ASP A 69 -29.90 -21.45 6.05
C ASP A 69 -29.99 -22.61 5.03
N GLY A 70 -30.72 -22.43 3.93
CA GLY A 70 -30.78 -23.42 2.85
C GLY A 70 -31.77 -23.04 1.75
N VAL A 71 -31.35 -23.26 0.50
CA VAL A 71 -32.22 -23.16 -0.69
C VAL A 71 -32.75 -24.56 -1.03
N GLU A 72 -34.06 -24.68 -1.18
CA GLU A 72 -34.72 -25.95 -1.52
C GLU A 72 -34.44 -26.36 -2.98
N ARG A 73 -33.84 -27.54 -3.17
CA ARG A 73 -33.51 -28.07 -4.51
C ARG A 73 -34.81 -28.49 -5.23
N PRO A 74 -35.07 -28.02 -6.46
CA PRO A 74 -36.25 -28.43 -7.22
C PRO A 74 -36.25 -29.94 -7.50
N ALA A 75 -37.41 -30.59 -7.28
CA ALA A 75 -37.59 -32.04 -7.40
C ALA A 75 -37.62 -32.58 -8.85
N ALA A 76 -37.59 -31.70 -9.85
CA ALA A 76 -37.63 -32.10 -11.26
C ALA A 76 -36.22 -32.35 -11.79
N LYS A 77 -35.96 -33.59 -12.25
CA LYS A 77 -34.78 -33.90 -13.09
C LYS A 77 -34.93 -33.14 -14.42
N VAL A 78 -34.17 -32.07 -14.57
CA VAL A 78 -33.96 -31.43 -15.87
C VAL A 78 -33.20 -32.45 -16.75
N PRO A 79 -33.64 -32.75 -17.97
CA PRO A 79 -32.90 -33.65 -18.85
C PRO A 79 -31.52 -33.05 -19.15
N ALA A 80 -30.48 -33.86 -18.96
CA ALA A 80 -29.11 -33.49 -19.34
C ALA A 80 -29.10 -33.19 -20.84
N SER A 81 -28.82 -31.94 -21.19
CA SER A 81 -28.54 -31.55 -22.56
C SER A 81 -27.38 -32.40 -23.07
N THR A 82 -27.59 -33.11 -24.17
CA THR A 82 -26.53 -33.75 -24.95
C THR A 82 -25.68 -32.64 -25.57
N ASN A 83 -24.67 -32.16 -24.85
CA ASN A 83 -23.63 -31.36 -25.48
C ASN A 83 -22.77 -32.30 -26.35
N PRO A 84 -22.58 -32.02 -27.65
CA PRO A 84 -21.51 -32.64 -28.41
C PRO A 84 -20.16 -32.25 -27.80
N GLU A 85 -19.14 -33.11 -27.98
CA GLU A 85 -17.74 -32.82 -27.61
C GLU A 85 -17.38 -31.40 -28.04
N VAL A 86 -16.95 -30.60 -27.07
CA VAL A 86 -16.44 -29.25 -27.31
C VAL A 86 -15.14 -29.43 -28.08
N SER A 87 -15.21 -29.22 -29.39
CA SER A 87 -14.06 -29.10 -30.26
C SER A 87 -13.24 -27.90 -29.77
N GLU A 88 -11.96 -28.12 -29.46
CA GLU A 88 -10.97 -27.05 -29.47
C GLU A 88 -11.08 -26.33 -30.82
N GLY A 89 -11.47 -25.06 -30.81
CA GLY A 89 -11.57 -24.27 -32.05
C GLY A 89 -12.88 -23.52 -32.23
N GLU A 90 -13.19 -22.60 -31.33
CA GLU A 90 -13.86 -21.36 -31.69
C GLU A 90 -13.24 -20.27 -30.81
N HIS A 91 -12.34 -19.46 -31.40
CA HIS A 91 -11.84 -18.26 -30.73
C HIS A 91 -13.06 -17.38 -30.44
N VAL A 92 -13.54 -17.39 -29.20
CA VAL A 92 -14.48 -16.39 -28.72
C VAL A 92 -13.71 -15.07 -28.76
N SER A 93 -13.94 -14.30 -29.83
CA SER A 93 -13.36 -12.97 -30.07
C SER A 93 -13.91 -11.99 -29.02
N GLY A 94 -13.40 -12.09 -27.80
CA GLY A 94 -13.78 -11.27 -26.65
C GLY A 94 -12.55 -10.94 -25.80
N PHE A 95 -12.68 -9.91 -24.97
CA PHE A 95 -11.64 -9.52 -24.01
C PHE A 95 -11.40 -10.67 -23.01
N GLN A 96 -10.17 -11.17 -22.94
CA GLN A 96 -9.75 -12.19 -21.99
C GLN A 96 -8.75 -11.59 -21.00
N PHE A 97 -9.12 -11.56 -19.72
CA PHE A 97 -8.24 -11.03 -18.67
C PHE A 97 -6.90 -11.77 -18.61
N GLU A 98 -6.93 -13.10 -18.76
CA GLU A 98 -5.75 -13.96 -18.66
C GLU A 98 -4.72 -13.63 -19.73
N GLU A 99 -5.15 -13.36 -20.97
CA GLU A 99 -4.25 -13.04 -22.08
C GLU A 99 -3.47 -11.75 -21.79
N VAL A 100 -4.18 -10.67 -21.44
CA VAL A 100 -3.57 -9.37 -21.15
C VAL A 100 -2.74 -9.42 -19.85
N ALA A 101 -3.19 -10.18 -18.85
CA ALA A 101 -2.43 -10.38 -17.62
C ALA A 101 -1.16 -11.21 -17.86
N SER A 102 -1.23 -12.23 -18.73
CA SER A 102 -0.07 -13.04 -19.13
C SER A 102 0.96 -12.21 -19.88
N GLU A 103 0.54 -11.27 -20.74
CA GLU A 103 1.46 -10.32 -21.36
C GLU A 103 2.17 -9.44 -20.32
N MET A 104 1.44 -8.95 -19.31
CA MET A 104 2.02 -8.19 -18.20
C MET A 104 3.01 -9.03 -17.38
N GLU A 105 2.67 -10.29 -17.09
CA GLU A 105 3.54 -11.23 -16.37
C GLU A 105 4.80 -11.58 -17.18
N GLN A 106 4.67 -11.78 -18.48
CA GLN A 106 5.81 -12.02 -19.37
C GLN A 106 6.73 -10.80 -19.44
N ALA A 107 6.17 -9.59 -19.48
CA ALA A 107 6.95 -8.36 -19.43
C ALA A 107 7.74 -8.25 -18.12
N ALA A 108 7.12 -8.60 -16.98
CA ALA A 108 7.79 -8.61 -15.69
C ALA A 108 8.90 -9.67 -15.60
N ASN A 109 8.70 -10.87 -16.16
CA ASN A 109 9.72 -11.93 -16.19
C ASN A 109 10.94 -11.56 -17.06
N GLN A 110 10.75 -10.74 -18.08
CA GLN A 110 11.80 -10.28 -18.98
C GLN A 110 12.43 -8.95 -18.54
N TYR A 111 11.95 -8.36 -17.44
CA TYR A 111 12.43 -7.09 -16.95
C TYR A 111 13.84 -7.24 -16.35
N ASP A 112 14.81 -6.60 -17.00
CA ASP A 112 16.22 -6.58 -16.59
C ASP A 112 16.69 -5.12 -16.53
N PRO A 113 16.45 -4.41 -15.41
CA PRO A 113 16.73 -2.98 -15.30
C PRO A 113 18.24 -2.70 -15.31
N GLU A 114 18.66 -1.73 -16.11
CA GLU A 114 20.08 -1.39 -16.22
C GLU A 114 20.59 -0.54 -15.05
N ASN A 115 19.70 0.21 -14.40
CA ASN A 115 20.06 1.09 -13.28
C ASN A 115 18.89 1.35 -12.31
N ALA A 116 19.22 1.85 -11.13
CA ALA A 116 18.25 2.13 -10.07
C ALA A 116 17.20 3.21 -10.43
N MET A 117 17.48 4.08 -11.41
CA MET A 117 16.52 5.09 -11.86
C MET A 117 15.41 4.49 -12.71
N GLU A 118 15.69 3.42 -13.45
CA GLU A 118 14.67 2.65 -14.17
C GLU A 118 13.70 1.98 -13.20
N ILE A 119 14.23 1.42 -12.11
CA ILE A 119 13.43 0.83 -11.03
C ILE A 119 12.59 1.92 -10.33
N LEU A 120 13.18 3.09 -10.06
CA LEU A 120 12.44 4.23 -9.49
C LEU A 120 11.27 4.64 -10.39
N ALA A 121 11.50 4.78 -11.70
CA ALA A 121 10.45 5.13 -12.65
C ALA A 121 9.34 4.07 -12.71
N MET A 122 9.69 2.78 -12.64
CA MET A 122 8.72 1.69 -12.55
C MET A 122 7.88 1.80 -11.26
N VAL A 123 8.51 2.01 -10.11
CA VAL A 123 7.83 2.12 -8.81
C VAL A 123 6.93 3.36 -8.77
N GLU A 124 7.37 4.50 -9.31
CA GLU A 124 6.56 5.72 -9.40
C GLU A 124 5.40 5.58 -10.40
N GLY A 125 5.53 4.72 -11.41
CA GLY A 125 4.47 4.42 -12.38
C GLY A 125 3.43 3.41 -11.89
N LEU A 126 3.73 2.64 -10.84
CA LEU A 126 2.86 1.57 -10.34
C LEU A 126 1.45 2.03 -9.94
N PRO A 127 1.23 3.17 -9.26
CA PRO A 127 -0.11 3.65 -8.93
C PRO A 127 -0.96 3.88 -10.19
N ALA A 128 -0.38 4.45 -11.25
CA ALA A 128 -1.09 4.68 -12.51
C ALA A 128 -1.44 3.38 -13.23
N ALA A 129 -0.54 2.39 -13.21
CA ALA A 129 -0.79 1.07 -13.77
C ALA A 129 -1.94 0.35 -13.04
N LEU A 130 -1.89 0.30 -11.70
CA LEU A 130 -2.95 -0.31 -10.89
C LEU A 130 -4.29 0.43 -11.02
N THR A 131 -4.28 1.76 -11.14
CA THR A 131 -5.50 2.55 -11.42
C THR A 131 -6.11 2.16 -12.77
N SER A 132 -5.27 1.89 -13.78
CA SER A 132 -5.75 1.44 -15.10
C SER A 132 -6.43 0.08 -15.02
N VAL A 133 -5.87 -0.86 -14.25
CA VAL A 133 -6.49 -2.17 -13.99
C VAL A 133 -7.81 -2.01 -13.21
N ALA A 134 -7.84 -1.15 -12.20
CA ALA A 134 -9.08 -0.85 -11.46
C ALA A 134 -10.17 -0.31 -12.39
N ASN A 135 -9.83 0.60 -13.29
CA ASN A 135 -10.78 1.16 -14.26
C ASN A 135 -11.39 0.11 -15.18
N VAL A 136 -10.70 -1.00 -15.47
CA VAL A 136 -11.30 -2.12 -16.23
C VAL A 136 -12.50 -2.70 -15.47
N MET A 137 -12.37 -2.92 -14.16
CA MET A 137 -13.47 -3.45 -13.33
C MET A 137 -14.64 -2.49 -13.27
N LYS A 138 -14.36 -1.18 -13.14
CA LYS A 138 -15.39 -0.14 -13.21
C LYS A 138 -16.15 -0.15 -14.54
N ILE A 139 -15.42 -0.22 -15.67
CA ILE A 139 -16.04 -0.26 -17.01
C ILE A 139 -16.93 -1.50 -17.15
N LEU A 140 -16.50 -2.66 -16.63
CA LEU A 140 -17.28 -3.89 -16.69
C LEU A 140 -18.51 -3.83 -15.78
N ALA A 141 -18.42 -3.22 -14.60
CA ALA A 141 -19.58 -2.97 -13.75
C ALA A 141 -20.61 -2.08 -14.47
N GLU A 142 -20.18 -0.95 -15.05
CA GLU A 142 -21.05 -0.02 -15.78
C GLU A 142 -21.71 -0.68 -17.01
N ARG A 143 -20.99 -1.55 -17.71
CA ARG A 143 -21.53 -2.29 -18.86
C ARG A 143 -22.38 -3.48 -18.45
N SER A 144 -22.15 -4.08 -17.28
CA SER A 144 -22.96 -5.20 -16.79
C SER A 144 -24.40 -4.82 -16.48
N ASP A 145 -24.64 -3.58 -16.06
CA ASP A 145 -25.99 -3.08 -15.76
C ASP A 145 -26.84 -2.83 -17.02
N SER A 146 -26.21 -2.72 -18.20
CA SER A 146 -26.88 -2.30 -19.45
C SER A 146 -26.72 -3.26 -20.64
N GLU A 147 -25.58 -3.93 -20.77
CA GLU A 147 -25.19 -4.70 -21.97
C GLU A 147 -25.05 -6.20 -21.74
N PHE A 148 -24.83 -6.65 -20.49
CA PHE A 148 -24.63 -8.07 -20.18
C PHE A 148 -25.80 -8.65 -19.37
N PRO A 149 -26.31 -9.85 -19.71
CA PRO A 149 -27.31 -10.54 -18.90
C PRO A 149 -26.64 -11.19 -17.68
N LEU A 150 -26.18 -10.38 -16.73
CA LEU A 150 -25.55 -10.83 -15.50
C LEU A 150 -26.51 -10.70 -14.32
N GLU A 151 -26.43 -11.65 -13.39
CA GLU A 151 -27.11 -11.54 -12.09
C GLU A 151 -26.50 -10.38 -11.30
N LYS A 152 -27.34 -9.66 -10.55
CA LYS A 152 -26.95 -8.45 -9.82
C LYS A 152 -25.75 -8.67 -8.89
N GLU A 153 -25.68 -9.83 -8.24
CA GLU A 153 -24.59 -10.23 -7.35
C GLU A 153 -23.22 -10.27 -8.06
N VAL A 154 -23.19 -10.68 -9.33
CA VAL A 154 -21.96 -10.75 -10.13
C VAL A 154 -21.55 -9.34 -10.58
N ALA A 155 -22.50 -8.49 -10.93
CA ALA A 155 -22.26 -7.10 -11.28
C ALA A 155 -21.71 -6.29 -10.08
N ASP A 156 -22.30 -6.47 -8.90
CA ASP A 156 -21.84 -5.84 -7.66
C ASP A 156 -20.41 -6.30 -7.30
N GLY A 157 -20.05 -7.56 -7.59
CA GLY A 157 -18.69 -8.06 -7.43
C GLY A 157 -17.60 -7.30 -8.22
N PHE A 158 -17.92 -6.72 -9.38
CA PHE A 158 -16.95 -5.87 -10.10
C PHE A 158 -16.67 -4.55 -9.36
N ASN A 159 -17.67 -3.99 -8.68
CA ASN A 159 -17.49 -2.79 -7.86
C ASN A 159 -16.65 -3.09 -6.60
N ASP A 160 -16.83 -4.25 -6.00
CA ASP A 160 -16.04 -4.70 -4.86
C ASP A 160 -14.56 -4.86 -5.23
N ILE A 161 -14.29 -5.50 -6.38
CA ILE A 161 -12.92 -5.64 -6.89
C ILE A 161 -12.31 -4.27 -7.22
N PHE A 162 -13.08 -3.35 -7.80
CA PHE A 162 -12.63 -1.97 -8.02
C PHE A 162 -12.20 -1.30 -6.70
N GLY A 163 -13.02 -1.40 -5.65
CA GLY A 163 -12.68 -0.86 -4.33
C GLY A 163 -11.42 -1.48 -3.72
N ALA A 164 -11.26 -2.80 -3.86
CA ALA A 164 -10.06 -3.50 -3.42
C ALA A 164 -8.80 -3.05 -4.19
N LEU A 165 -8.91 -2.87 -5.51
CA LEU A 165 -7.81 -2.38 -6.34
C LEU A 165 -7.45 -0.93 -6.01
N MET A 166 -8.42 -0.06 -5.75
CA MET A 166 -8.16 1.31 -5.30
C MET A 166 -7.47 1.35 -3.92
N SER A 167 -7.77 0.38 -3.04
CA SER A 167 -7.03 0.23 -1.79
C SER A 167 -5.57 -0.18 -2.03
N ALA A 168 -5.30 -1.03 -3.02
CA ALA A 168 -3.95 -1.37 -3.43
C ALA A 168 -3.22 -0.17 -4.09
N VAL A 169 -3.93 0.67 -4.85
CA VAL A 169 -3.37 1.93 -5.41
C VAL A 169 -2.87 2.83 -4.28
N ALA A 170 -3.66 3.02 -3.21
CA ALA A 170 -3.25 3.85 -2.07
C ALA A 170 -1.95 3.35 -1.43
N VAL A 171 -1.75 2.03 -1.32
CA VAL A 171 -0.49 1.44 -0.84
C VAL A 171 0.65 1.69 -1.82
N ALA A 172 0.39 1.61 -3.13
CA ALA A 172 1.39 1.88 -4.16
C ALA A 172 1.84 3.35 -4.19
N GLU A 173 0.97 4.31 -3.86
CA GLU A 173 1.31 5.74 -3.80
C GLU A 173 2.43 6.04 -2.80
N ASP A 174 2.51 5.28 -1.71
CA ASP A 174 3.56 5.41 -0.70
C ASP A 174 4.92 4.83 -1.15
N MET A 175 4.93 3.95 -2.16
CA MET A 175 6.14 3.24 -2.57
C MET A 175 7.17 4.15 -3.22
N GLY A 176 6.75 5.12 -4.04
CA GLY A 176 7.66 6.10 -4.68
C GLY A 176 8.43 6.95 -3.65
N PRO A 177 7.75 7.65 -2.74
CA PRO A 177 8.39 8.38 -1.65
C PRO A 177 9.30 7.50 -0.78
N LEU A 178 8.85 6.29 -0.44
CA LEU A 178 9.65 5.33 0.33
C LEU A 178 10.93 4.92 -0.41
N PHE A 179 10.83 4.66 -1.72
CA PHE A 179 11.99 4.33 -2.54
C PHE A 179 13.00 5.47 -2.58
N ARG A 180 12.52 6.72 -2.79
CA ARG A 180 13.38 7.91 -2.78
C ARG A 180 14.07 8.11 -1.43
N GLN A 181 13.37 7.87 -0.32
CA GLN A 181 13.96 7.96 1.01
C GLN A 181 15.02 6.88 1.25
N ALA A 182 14.74 5.63 0.85
CA ALA A 182 15.67 4.53 1.05
C ALA A 182 16.93 4.64 0.18
N HIS A 183 16.82 5.22 -1.02
CA HIS A 183 17.89 5.32 -2.01
C HIS A 183 18.38 6.76 -2.23
N GLU A 184 18.15 7.67 -1.28
CA GLU A 184 18.47 9.11 -1.39
C GLU A 184 19.91 9.35 -1.87
N GLN A 185 20.88 8.58 -1.35
CA GLN A 185 22.30 8.74 -1.70
C GLN A 185 22.62 8.31 -3.13
N ASP A 186 21.99 7.25 -3.61
CA ASP A 186 22.25 6.71 -4.95
C ASP A 186 21.51 7.54 -6.00
N ILE A 187 20.27 7.94 -5.71
CA ILE A 187 19.49 8.88 -6.53
C ILE A 187 20.23 10.22 -6.64
N ALA A 188 20.76 10.77 -5.54
CA ALA A 188 21.50 12.03 -5.57
C ALA A 188 22.75 11.97 -6.45
N ARG A 189 23.41 10.81 -6.56
CA ARG A 189 24.56 10.62 -7.48
C ARG A 189 24.13 10.61 -8.95
N HIS A 190 22.95 10.07 -9.24
CA HIS A 190 22.39 10.01 -10.58
C HIS A 190 21.72 11.32 -11.03
N GLU A 191 21.04 12.04 -10.13
CA GLU A 191 20.34 13.31 -10.40
C GLU A 191 21.29 14.53 -10.36
N ASP A 192 22.34 14.52 -9.53
CA ASP A 192 23.34 15.61 -9.41
C ASP A 192 24.79 15.06 -9.41
N PRO A 193 25.28 14.54 -10.56
CA PRO A 193 26.61 13.97 -10.65
C PRO A 193 27.69 15.04 -10.51
N ARG A 194 28.45 15.00 -9.41
CA ARG A 194 29.47 16.01 -9.05
C ARG A 194 30.55 16.26 -10.10
N ASN A 195 30.89 15.27 -10.91
CA ASN A 195 31.96 15.33 -11.92
C ASN A 195 31.51 14.87 -13.32
N GLY A 196 30.19 14.85 -13.58
CA GLY A 196 29.61 14.29 -14.81
C GLY A 196 29.52 12.76 -14.81
N THR A 197 28.65 12.22 -15.65
CA THR A 197 28.23 10.80 -15.67
C THR A 197 29.34 9.79 -15.94
N GLU A 198 30.43 10.20 -16.61
CA GLU A 198 31.56 9.32 -16.92
C GLU A 198 32.53 9.11 -15.73
N ALA A 199 32.57 10.03 -14.77
CA ALA A 199 33.54 9.99 -13.67
C ALA A 199 33.19 8.98 -12.56
N GLU A 200 31.94 8.51 -12.48
CA GLU A 200 31.49 7.60 -11.43
C GLU A 200 31.48 6.11 -11.84
N LYS A 201 31.63 5.77 -13.13
CA LYS A 201 31.77 4.38 -13.60
C LYS A 201 33.01 3.64 -13.07
N GLY A 202 33.96 4.34 -12.45
CA GLY A 202 35.20 3.78 -11.90
C GLY A 202 35.09 3.25 -10.46
N TRP A 203 34.00 3.52 -9.76
CA TRP A 203 33.68 2.93 -8.46
C TRP A 203 32.49 2.01 -8.67
N ASN A 204 32.76 0.73 -8.97
CA ASN A 204 31.78 -0.36 -9.14
C ASN A 204 30.32 0.08 -9.00
N VAL A 205 29.77 0.52 -10.14
CA VAL A 205 28.39 0.21 -10.51
C VAL A 205 28.31 -1.30 -10.70
#